data_AF-A0A0I9VSG8-F1
#
_entry.id   AF-A0A0I9VSG8-F1
#
_cell.length_a   1.000
_cell.length_b   1.000
_cell.length_c   1.000
_cell.angle_alpha   90.00
_cell.angle_beta   90.00
_cell.angle_gamma   90.00
#
_symmetry.space_group_name_H-M   'P 1'
#
loop_
_entity.id
_entity.type
_entity.pdbx_description
1 polymer ?
#
loop_
_entity_poly.entity_id
_entity_poly.type
_entity_poly.pdbx_seq_one_letter_code
_entity_poly.pdbx_strand_id
1 'polypeptide(L)'
;MAPSNQKNSPFGRYREYVLHLEQAGRKFPVNQFGDVNFSRIANECGNRRQWFSESANKIFTERGETLERIIQADIRRIGSEFVTPKDPESALIDLADSKGREASILRSLLDQKSKENDLLRQQVERLTVEIRALQGSVSELSSRQEMMLDSGRVFTL
;
A
#
# COMPACT_ATOMS: atom_id res chain seq x y z
N MET A 1 -40.57 18.80 -19.23
CA MET A 1 -39.67 17.97 -20.05
C MET A 1 -38.41 17.71 -19.23
N ALA A 2 -38.20 16.48 -18.78
CA ALA A 2 -37.00 16.10 -18.03
C ALA A 2 -35.84 15.91 -19.03
N PRO A 3 -34.64 16.46 -18.77
CA PRO A 3 -33.53 16.29 -19.70
C PRO A 3 -32.98 14.86 -19.59
N SER A 4 -32.87 14.24 -20.77
CA SER A 4 -32.30 12.93 -21.04
C SER A 4 -30.90 12.75 -20.43
N ASN A 5 -30.77 11.74 -19.57
CA ASN A 5 -29.52 11.31 -18.95
C ASN A 5 -28.64 10.55 -19.97
N GLN A 6 -28.10 11.26 -20.98
CA GLN A 6 -27.04 10.72 -21.82
C GLN A 6 -25.79 10.61 -20.96
N LYS A 7 -25.31 9.38 -20.74
CA LYS A 7 -24.08 9.12 -19.99
C LYS A 7 -22.91 9.70 -20.79
N ASN A 8 -22.55 10.96 -20.52
CA ASN A 8 -21.36 11.58 -21.09
C ASN A 8 -20.14 10.70 -20.82
N SER A 9 -19.36 10.43 -21.86
CA SER A 9 -18.14 9.64 -21.72
C SER A 9 -17.20 10.32 -20.71
N PRO A 10 -16.32 9.56 -20.02
CA PRO A 10 -15.35 10.17 -19.10
C PRO A 10 -14.54 11.31 -19.74
N PHE A 11 -14.19 11.17 -21.02
CA PHE A 11 -13.52 12.21 -21.78
C PHE A 11 -14.43 13.42 -22.06
N GLY A 12 -15.70 13.19 -22.40
CA GLY A 12 -16.69 14.28 -22.57
C GLY A 12 -16.85 15.11 -21.30
N ARG A 13 -16.98 14.45 -20.14
CA ARG A 13 -17.06 15.13 -18.84
C ARG A 13 -15.81 15.93 -18.50
N TYR A 14 -14.63 15.42 -18.84
CA TYR A 14 -13.38 16.17 -18.70
C TYR A 14 -13.37 17.42 -19.61
N ARG A 15 -13.81 17.32 -20.86
CA ARG A 15 -13.88 18.49 -21.76
C ARG A 15 -14.87 19.55 -21.28
N GLU A 16 -16.03 19.13 -20.79
CA GLU A 16 -17.01 20.03 -20.18
C GLU A 16 -16.43 20.76 -18.96
N TYR A 17 -15.68 20.04 -18.12
CA TYR A 17 -14.97 20.61 -16.99
C TYR A 17 -13.95 21.68 -17.42
N VAL A 18 -13.13 21.39 -18.44
CA VAL A 18 -12.15 22.34 -18.97
C VAL A 18 -12.83 23.60 -19.52
N LEU A 19 -13.94 23.45 -20.24
CA LEU A 19 -14.74 24.59 -20.73
C LEU A 19 -15.31 25.41 -19.57
N HIS A 20 -15.82 24.75 -18.54
CA HIS A 20 -16.35 25.42 -17.35
C HIS A 20 -15.24 26.17 -16.60
N LEU A 21 -14.04 25.61 -16.48
CA LEU A 21 -12.89 26.31 -15.90
C LEU A 21 -12.56 27.59 -16.69
N GLU A 22 -12.50 27.49 -18.01
CA GLU A 22 -12.20 28.61 -18.90
C GLU A 22 -13.27 29.71 -18.81
N GLN A 23 -14.55 29.34 -18.85
CA GLN A 23 -15.68 30.28 -18.72
C GLN A 23 -15.71 30.97 -17.34
N ALA A 24 -15.36 30.23 -16.28
CA ALA A 24 -15.31 30.75 -14.93
C ALA A 24 -14.01 31.52 -14.61
N GLY A 25 -13.06 31.59 -15.55
CA GLY A 25 -11.73 32.17 -15.32
C GLY A 25 -10.91 31.45 -14.24
N ARG A 26 -11.23 30.18 -13.96
CA ARG A 26 -10.55 29.35 -12.95
C ARG A 26 -9.41 28.59 -13.57
N LYS A 27 -8.38 28.31 -12.77
CA LYS A 27 -7.19 27.56 -13.19
C LYS A 27 -7.26 26.10 -12.75
N PHE A 28 -6.37 25.27 -13.28
CA PHE A 28 -6.26 23.88 -12.85
C PHE A 28 -5.84 23.79 -11.38
N PRO A 29 -6.53 23.00 -10.54
CA PRO A 29 -6.15 22.84 -9.16
C PRO A 29 -4.81 22.11 -9.06
N VAL A 30 -3.97 22.53 -8.13
CA VAL A 30 -2.66 21.91 -7.86
C VAL A 30 -2.61 21.22 -6.51
N ASN A 31 -1.69 20.28 -6.35
CA ASN A 31 -1.37 19.62 -5.09
C ASN A 31 -0.34 20.46 -4.31
N GLN A 32 -0.03 20.05 -3.09
CA GLN A 32 0.96 20.72 -2.23
C GLN A 32 2.40 20.75 -2.80
N PHE A 33 2.67 20.01 -3.88
CA PHE A 33 3.95 19.94 -4.58
C PHE A 33 3.97 20.80 -5.86
N GLY A 34 2.84 21.40 -6.24
CA GLY A 34 2.70 22.22 -7.45
C GLY A 34 2.25 21.44 -8.70
N ASP A 35 2.05 20.12 -8.63
CA ASP A 35 1.50 19.34 -9.75
C ASP A 35 -0.02 19.43 -9.79
N VAL A 36 -0.62 19.14 -10.95
CA VAL A 36 -2.07 19.13 -11.11
C VAL A 36 -2.74 18.06 -10.23
N ASN A 37 -3.76 18.47 -9.47
CA ASN A 37 -4.50 17.62 -8.56
C ASN A 37 -5.61 16.85 -9.29
N PHE A 38 -5.25 15.72 -9.89
CA PHE A 38 -6.19 14.85 -10.59
C PHE A 38 -7.33 14.32 -9.71
N SER A 39 -7.16 14.24 -8.39
CA SER A 39 -8.27 13.82 -7.50
C SER A 39 -9.37 14.86 -7.46
N ARG A 40 -8.98 16.13 -7.37
CA ARG A 40 -9.92 17.25 -7.32
C ARG A 40 -10.64 17.40 -8.67
N ILE A 41 -9.88 17.31 -9.77
CA ILE A 41 -10.45 17.29 -11.12
C ILE A 41 -11.42 16.13 -11.27
N ALA A 42 -11.05 14.91 -10.84
CA ALA A 42 -11.91 13.73 -10.93
C ALA A 42 -13.24 13.94 -10.21
N ASN A 43 -13.22 14.50 -9.00
CA ASN A 43 -14.42 14.81 -8.24
C ASN A 43 -15.28 15.87 -8.93
N GLU A 44 -14.67 16.95 -9.45
CA GLU A 44 -15.37 18.06 -10.10
C GLU A 44 -15.98 17.65 -11.45
N CYS A 45 -15.33 16.78 -12.24
CA CYS A 45 -15.87 16.25 -13.50
C CYS A 45 -16.64 14.93 -13.34
N GLY A 46 -16.77 14.39 -12.13
CA GLY A 46 -17.45 13.12 -11.84
C GLY A 46 -16.74 11.88 -12.39
N ASN A 47 -15.45 11.96 -12.72
CA ASN A 47 -14.63 10.85 -13.17
C ASN A 47 -14.00 10.07 -12.00
N ARG A 48 -13.54 8.84 -12.28
CA ARG A 48 -12.68 8.10 -11.34
C ARG A 48 -11.25 8.65 -11.45
N ARG A 49 -10.55 8.80 -10.33
CA ARG A 49 -9.15 9.27 -10.35
C ARG A 49 -8.26 8.37 -11.21
N GLN A 50 -8.42 7.05 -11.15
CA GLN A 50 -7.63 6.07 -11.90
C GLN A 50 -7.82 6.19 -13.42
N TRP A 51 -8.93 6.78 -13.88
CA TRP A 51 -9.20 6.94 -15.30
C TRP A 51 -8.12 7.79 -16.00
N PHE A 52 -7.60 8.81 -15.31
CA PHE A 52 -6.53 9.68 -15.85
C PHE A 52 -5.24 8.89 -16.12
N SER A 53 -4.84 8.02 -15.20
CA SER A 53 -3.65 7.17 -15.37
C SER A 53 -3.88 6.04 -16.39
N GLU A 54 -5.02 5.36 -16.33
CA GLU A 54 -5.36 4.24 -17.23
C GLU A 54 -5.56 4.69 -18.68
N SER A 55 -5.92 5.96 -18.88
CA SER A 55 -6.21 6.52 -20.19
C SER A 55 -5.13 7.49 -20.69
N ALA A 56 -4.07 7.72 -19.92
CA ALA A 56 -3.01 8.67 -20.25
C ALA A 56 -2.46 8.49 -21.68
N ASN A 57 -2.21 7.23 -22.06
CA ASN A 57 -1.64 6.86 -23.36
C ASN A 57 -2.68 6.56 -24.45
N LYS A 58 -3.98 6.59 -24.13
CA LYS A 58 -5.05 6.30 -25.11
C LYS A 58 -5.29 7.54 -25.98
N ILE A 59 -5.59 7.30 -27.25
CA ILE A 59 -5.89 8.36 -28.22
C ILE A 59 -7.36 8.78 -28.08
N PHE A 60 -7.60 10.09 -27.98
CA PHE A 60 -8.95 10.66 -27.80
C PHE A 60 -9.35 11.66 -28.88
N THR A 61 -8.43 12.06 -29.76
CA THR A 61 -8.72 12.96 -30.89
C THR A 61 -8.43 12.29 -32.22
N GLU A 62 -9.13 12.72 -33.27
CA GLU A 62 -8.88 12.30 -34.66
C GLU A 62 -7.46 12.66 -35.13
N ARG A 63 -6.80 13.61 -34.45
CA ARG A 63 -5.41 14.01 -34.67
C ARG A 63 -4.39 13.08 -34.03
N GLY A 64 -4.82 12.00 -33.37
CA GLY A 64 -3.94 11.03 -32.75
C GLY A 64 -3.38 11.47 -31.39
N GLU A 65 -3.99 12.43 -30.71
CA GLU A 65 -3.46 12.94 -29.44
C GLU A 65 -3.88 12.07 -28.25
N THR A 66 -2.91 11.80 -27.39
CA THR A 66 -3.12 11.07 -26.14
C THR A 66 -3.77 11.97 -25.08
N LEU A 67 -4.45 11.37 -24.10
CA LEU A 67 -5.07 12.13 -23.01
C LEU A 67 -4.05 12.99 -22.26
N GLU A 68 -2.86 12.46 -22.00
CA GLU A 68 -1.80 13.21 -21.34
C GLU A 68 -1.43 14.49 -22.12
N ARG A 69 -1.26 14.38 -23.44
CA ARG A 69 -0.92 15.52 -24.29
C ARG A 69 -2.05 16.56 -24.31
N ILE A 70 -3.29 16.11 -24.34
CA ILE A 70 -4.47 16.98 -24.28
C ILE A 70 -4.49 17.76 -22.95
N ILE A 71 -4.33 17.05 -21.83
CA ILE A 71 -4.29 17.67 -20.50
C ILE A 71 -3.15 18.67 -20.39
N GLN A 72 -1.95 18.33 -20.88
CA GLN A 72 -0.81 19.25 -20.88
C GLN A 72 -1.09 20.51 -21.72
N ALA A 73 -1.75 20.37 -22.87
CA ALA A 73 -2.14 21.51 -23.70
C ALA A 73 -3.19 22.38 -23.00
N ASP A 74 -4.18 21.78 -22.34
CA ASP A 74 -5.19 22.50 -21.56
C ASP A 74 -4.57 23.24 -20.37
N ILE A 75 -3.63 22.62 -19.65
CA ILE A 75 -2.89 23.26 -18.56
C ILE A 75 -2.08 24.45 -19.07
N ARG A 76 -1.42 24.34 -20.23
CA ARG A 76 -0.69 25.48 -20.83
C ARG A 76 -1.62 26.60 -21.28
N ARG A 77 -2.83 26.27 -21.71
CA ARG A 77 -3.83 27.22 -22.21
C ARG A 77 -4.55 27.97 -21.09
N ILE A 78 -4.99 27.26 -20.05
CA ILE A 78 -5.78 27.82 -18.92
C ILE A 78 -4.87 28.27 -17.76
N GLY A 79 -3.73 27.60 -17.58
CA GLY A 79 -2.83 27.78 -16.45
C GLY A 79 -3.22 26.93 -15.23
N SER A 80 -2.29 26.81 -14.28
CA SER A 80 -2.49 26.14 -12.99
C SER A 80 -2.62 27.17 -11.85
N GLU A 81 -3.36 26.80 -10.81
CA GLU A 81 -3.36 27.53 -9.55
C GLU A 81 -1.92 27.58 -8.99
N PHE A 82 -1.57 28.67 -8.30
CA PHE A 82 -0.30 28.77 -7.59
C PHE A 82 -0.52 28.31 -6.15
N VAL A 83 0.26 27.32 -5.68
CA VAL A 83 0.36 27.08 -4.24
C VAL A 83 1.27 28.15 -3.67
N THR A 84 0.73 29.00 -2.79
CA THR A 84 1.58 29.77 -1.88
C THR A 84 2.39 28.77 -1.06
N PRO A 85 3.73 28.82 -1.08
CA PRO A 85 4.54 27.85 -0.35
C PRO A 85 4.08 27.83 1.10
N LYS A 86 3.76 26.63 1.60
CA LYS A 86 3.39 26.43 3.00
C LYS A 86 4.54 26.95 3.86
N ASP A 87 4.21 27.63 4.95
CA ASP A 87 5.19 28.10 5.92
C ASP A 87 6.13 26.94 6.29
N PRO A 88 7.46 27.07 6.11
CA PRO A 88 8.41 25.99 6.34
C PRO A 88 8.31 25.41 7.75
N GLU A 89 7.96 26.23 8.75
CA GLU A 89 7.77 25.77 10.12
C GLU A 89 6.58 24.82 10.24
N SER A 90 5.44 25.16 9.63
CA SER A 90 4.28 24.26 9.56
C SER A 90 4.57 22.95 8.82
N ALA A 91 5.38 22.98 7.76
CA ALA A 91 5.79 21.77 7.04
C ALA A 91 6.70 20.86 7.89
N LEU A 92 7.59 21.45 8.69
CA LEU A 92 8.46 20.71 9.61
C LEU A 92 7.65 20.08 10.76
N ILE A 93 6.62 20.75 11.26
CA ILE A 93 5.71 20.21 12.28
C ILE A 93 4.97 18.99 11.76
N ASP A 94 4.35 19.07 10.58
CA ASP A 94 3.66 17.93 9.97
C ASP A 94 4.61 16.74 9.73
N LEU A 95 5.84 17.03 9.30
CA LEU A 95 6.85 16.00 9.11
C LEU A 95 7.24 15.35 10.44
N ALA A 96 7.48 16.14 11.49
CA ALA A 96 7.80 15.65 12.82
C ALA A 96 6.66 14.77 13.38
N ASP A 97 5.41 15.19 13.22
CA ASP A 97 4.24 14.41 13.64
C ASP A 97 4.12 13.09 12.89
N SER A 98 4.31 13.12 11.56
CA SER A 98 4.26 11.91 10.73
C SER A 98 5.35 10.91 11.14
N LYS A 99 6.57 11.40 11.38
CA LYS A 99 7.71 10.59 11.81
C LYS A 99 7.55 10.10 13.24
N GLY A 100 6.93 10.88 14.12
CA GLY A 100 6.57 10.47 15.48
C GLY A 100 5.60 9.29 15.48
N ARG A 101 4.55 9.34 14.67
CA ARG A 101 3.59 8.23 14.52
C ARG A 101 4.26 6.98 13.94
N GLU A 102 5.05 7.15 12.88
CA GLU A 102 5.79 6.04 12.27
C GLU A 102 6.73 5.37 13.27
N ALA A 103 7.50 6.16 14.03
CA ALA A 103 8.40 5.64 15.06
C ALA A 103 7.65 4.93 16.21
N SER A 104 6.45 5.38 16.56
CA SER A 104 5.62 4.71 17.57
C SER A 104 5.11 3.36 17.08
N ILE A 105 4.68 3.27 15.82
CA ILE A 105 4.22 2.02 15.21
C ILE A 105 5.37 1.01 15.12
N LEU A 106 6.53 1.47 14.65
CA LEU A 106 7.72 0.61 14.53
C LEU A 106 8.18 0.08 15.89
N ARG A 107 8.15 0.90 16.94
CA ARG A 107 8.44 0.45 18.31
C ARG A 107 7.46 -0.61 18.79
N SER A 108 6.16 -0.40 18.60
CA SER A 108 5.15 -1.39 18.96
C SER A 108 5.33 -2.71 18.22
N LEU A 109 5.66 -2.67 16.92
CA LEU A 109 5.89 -3.86 16.12
C LEU A 109 7.15 -4.60 16.57
N LEU A 110 8.22 -3.86 16.88
CA LEU A 110 9.46 -4.43 17.40
C LEU A 110 9.22 -5.17 18.72
N ASP A 111 8.49 -4.57 19.66
CA ASP A 111 8.17 -5.19 20.94
C ASP A 111 7.35 -6.47 20.76
N GLN A 112 6.36 -6.44 19.86
CA GLN A 112 5.55 -7.62 19.54
C GLN A 112 6.42 -8.74 18.96
N LYS A 113 7.30 -8.41 18.00
CA LYS A 113 8.16 -9.39 17.33
C LYS A 113 9.25 -9.93 18.26
N SER A 114 9.75 -9.13 19.20
CA SER A 114 10.67 -9.59 20.24
C SER A 114 10.00 -10.64 21.12
N LYS A 115 8.77 -10.38 21.61
CA LYS A 115 8.02 -11.33 22.43
C LYS A 115 7.74 -12.64 21.68
N GLU A 116 7.37 -12.55 20.41
CA GLU A 116 7.18 -13.73 19.56
C GLU A 116 8.48 -14.54 19.43
N ASN A 117 9.62 -13.86 19.24
CA ASN A 117 10.93 -14.53 19.15
C ASN A 117 11.30 -15.25 20.46
N ASP A 118 11.05 -14.63 21.61
CA ASP A 118 11.33 -15.23 22.92
C ASP A 118 10.49 -16.48 23.16
N LEU A 119 9.19 -16.45 22.80
CA LEU A 119 8.32 -17.62 22.86
C LEU A 119 8.80 -18.76 21.96
N LEU A 120 9.20 -18.44 20.73
CA LEU A 120 9.74 -19.43 19.79
C LEU A 120 11.05 -20.04 20.31
N ARG A 121 11.94 -19.24 20.91
CA ARG A 121 13.17 -19.75 21.54
C ARG A 121 12.87 -20.72 22.67
N GLN A 122 11.91 -20.40 23.55
CA GLN A 122 11.49 -21.29 24.63
C GLN A 122 10.90 -22.60 24.11
N GLN A 123 10.10 -22.55 23.04
CA GLN A 123 9.56 -23.76 22.40
C GLN A 123 10.65 -24.64 21.80
N VAL A 124 11.62 -24.02 21.10
CA VAL A 124 12.78 -24.74 20.55
C VAL A 124 13.58 -25.42 21.64
N GLU A 125 13.83 -24.73 22.75
CA GLU A 125 14.55 -25.32 23.89
C GLU A 125 13.80 -26.52 24.49
N ARG A 126 12.50 -26.39 24.73
CA ARG A 126 11.65 -27.48 25.24
C ARG A 126 11.66 -28.71 24.32
N LEU A 127 11.42 -28.50 23.02
CA LEU A 127 11.43 -29.57 22.03
C LEU A 127 12.80 -30.23 21.91
N THR A 128 13.88 -29.46 22.03
CA THR A 128 15.25 -29.99 22.01
C THR A 128 15.51 -30.91 23.21
N VAL A 129 15.05 -30.53 24.40
CA VAL A 129 15.15 -31.37 25.60
C VAL A 129 14.32 -32.66 25.44
N GLU A 130 13.10 -32.55 24.92
CA GLU A 130 12.21 -33.70 24.69
C GLU A 130 12.80 -34.69 23.69
N ILE A 131 13.35 -34.20 22.57
CA ILE A 131 14.04 -35.04 21.58
C ILE A 131 15.20 -35.81 22.23
N ARG A 132 16.02 -35.15 23.05
CA ARG A 132 17.14 -35.82 23.74
C ARG A 132 16.64 -36.90 24.70
N ALA A 133 15.57 -36.64 25.46
CA ALA A 133 14.99 -37.61 26.37
C ALA A 133 14.44 -38.84 25.62
N LEU A 134 13.71 -38.62 24.52
CA LEU A 134 13.18 -39.69 23.68
C LEU A 134 14.30 -40.51 23.03
N GLN A 135 15.35 -39.86 22.52
CA GLN A 135 16.52 -40.56 21.98
C GLN A 135 17.21 -41.43 23.03
N GLY A 136 17.35 -40.93 24.26
CA GLY A 136 17.85 -41.72 25.40
C GLY A 136 16.99 -42.94 25.65
N SER A 137 15.67 -42.77 25.77
CA SER A 137 14.72 -43.87 25.98
C SER A 137 14.77 -44.92 24.87
N VAL A 138 14.85 -44.50 23.60
CA VAL A 138 14.98 -45.41 22.45
C VAL A 138 16.29 -46.20 22.53
N SER A 139 17.40 -45.56 22.88
CA SER A 139 18.70 -46.24 23.02
C SER A 139 18.67 -47.29 24.14
N GLU A 140 18.07 -46.95 25.30
CA GLU A 140 17.92 -47.90 26.41
C GLU A 140 17.02 -49.08 26.03
N LEU A 141 15.91 -48.82 25.33
CA LEU A 141 15.01 -49.86 24.87
C LEU A 141 15.70 -50.80 23.89
N SER A 142 16.48 -50.24 22.95
CA SER A 142 17.26 -51.00 21.99
C SER A 142 18.30 -51.88 22.68
N SER A 143 19.06 -51.34 23.65
CA SER A 143 20.04 -52.12 24.41
C SER A 143 19.38 -53.22 25.23
N ARG A 144 18.21 -52.96 25.85
CA ARG A 144 17.45 -54.00 26.55
C ARG A 144 16.97 -55.10 25.60
N GLN A 145 16.50 -54.73 24.42
CA GLN A 145 16.05 -55.68 23.40
C GLN A 145 17.21 -56.55 22.90
N GLU A 146 18.39 -55.97 22.67
CA GLU A 146 19.60 -56.70 22.27
C GLU A 146 20.03 -57.70 23.35
N MET A 147 20.07 -57.28 24.62
CA MET A 147 20.34 -58.20 25.75
C MET A 147 19.32 -59.34 25.86
N MET A 148 18.04 -59.08 25.56
CA MET A 148 17.01 -60.12 25.55
C MET A 148 17.22 -61.14 24.42
N LEU A 149 17.61 -60.68 23.23
CA LEU A 149 17.91 -61.55 22.08
C LEU A 149 19.14 -62.43 22.35
N ASP A 150 20.20 -61.85 22.93
CA ASP A 150 21.43 -62.58 23.23
C ASP A 150 21.29 -63.58 24.37
N SER A 151 20.53 -63.23 25.42
CA SER A 151 20.38 -64.08 26.61
C SER A 151 19.21 -65.07 26.53
N GLY A 152 18.27 -64.88 25.60
CA GLY A 152 17.03 -65.65 25.48
C GLY A 152 16.09 -65.54 26.69
N ARG A 153 16.38 -64.65 27.65
CA ARG A 153 15.59 -64.45 28.87
C ARG A 153 14.80 -63.16 28.78
N VAL A 154 13.49 -63.26 28.97
CA VAL A 154 12.62 -62.10 29.12
C VAL A 154 12.74 -61.59 30.55
N PHE A 155 13.31 -60.38 30.73
CA PHE A 155 13.26 -59.68 32.01
C PHE A 155 12.05 -58.74 32.00
N THR A 156 10.95 -59.20 32.60
CA THR A 156 9.84 -58.34 32.98
C THR A 156 10.13 -57.73 34.35
N LEU A 157 10.12 -56.38 34.42
CA LEU A 157 10.00 -55.64 35.68
C LEU A 157 8.53 -55.54 36.06
#